data_AF-A0AAP0L7I4-F1
#
_entry.id   AF-A0AAP0L7I4-F1
#
_cell.length_a   1.000
_cell.length_b   1.000
_cell.length_c   1.000
_cell.angle_alpha   90.00
_cell.angle_beta   90.00
_cell.angle_gamma   90.00
#
_symmetry.space_group_name_H-M   'P 1'
#
loop_
_entity.id
_entity.type
_entity.pdbx_description
1 polymer ?
#
loop_
_entity_poly.entity_id
_entity_poly.type
_entity_poly.pdbx_seq_one_letter_code
_entity_poly.pdbx_strand_id
1 'polypeptide(L)'
;MHSTSGEDARVMLSDGKVLTMSKGIVLPANPNILEDIDDLVHLSFLNEPSVLHNLCNRYSQKQTKAGPVLLAMNPFKWVEVRGNELVAGCGKKPRVSPNIYYWAKDAFIAMVNGEYKLFFGFLLD
;
A
#
# COMPACT_ATOMS: atom_id res chain seq x y z
N MET A 1 12.95 -15.33 45.43
CA MET A 1 11.98 -14.87 44.42
C MET A 1 12.68 -13.88 43.50
N HIS A 2 13.07 -14.28 42.29
CA HIS A 2 13.39 -13.34 41.22
C HIS A 2 12.77 -13.89 39.94
N SER A 3 11.75 -13.17 39.48
CA SER A 3 10.99 -13.43 38.27
C SER A 3 11.72 -12.77 37.11
N THR A 4 12.12 -13.54 36.11
CA THR A 4 12.53 -13.05 34.79
C THR A 4 11.75 -13.82 33.74
N SER A 5 10.47 -13.50 33.64
CA SER A 5 9.54 -13.96 32.59
C SER A 5 9.01 -12.74 31.84
N GLY A 6 9.90 -11.93 31.28
CA GLY A 6 9.56 -10.67 30.59
C GLY A 6 10.07 -10.51 29.16
N GLU A 7 10.94 -11.42 28.70
CA GLU A 7 11.66 -11.31 27.42
C GLU A 7 10.91 -11.95 26.24
N ASP A 8 10.03 -12.92 26.52
CA ASP A 8 9.35 -13.73 25.51
C ASP A 8 7.85 -13.39 25.40
N ALA A 9 7.35 -13.43 24.17
CA ALA A 9 5.96 -13.28 23.80
C ALA A 9 5.42 -14.60 23.21
N ARG A 10 4.17 -14.95 23.56
CA ARG A 10 3.44 -16.07 22.98
C ARG A 10 2.47 -15.55 21.94
N VAL A 11 2.63 -16.00 20.69
CA VAL A 11 1.81 -15.59 19.55
C VAL A 11 1.05 -16.80 19.02
N MET A 12 -0.25 -16.66 18.84
CA MET A 12 -1.07 -17.66 18.16
C MET A 12 -1.20 -17.27 16.69
N LEU A 13 -0.81 -18.18 15.81
CA LEU A 13 -0.92 -18.01 14.37
C LEU A 13 -2.35 -18.31 13.89
N SER A 14 -2.65 -17.92 12.66
CA SER A 14 -3.94 -18.14 12.00
C SER A 14 -4.33 -19.62 11.88
N ASP A 15 -3.34 -20.52 11.86
CA ASP A 15 -3.53 -21.98 11.82
C ASP A 15 -3.73 -22.60 13.22
N GLY A 16 -3.80 -21.78 14.27
CA GLY A 16 -3.95 -22.20 15.66
C GLY A 16 -2.65 -22.63 16.35
N LYS A 17 -1.50 -22.64 15.64
CA LYS A 17 -0.21 -22.95 16.24
C LYS A 17 0.25 -21.82 17.16
N VAL A 18 0.79 -22.18 18.33
CA VAL A 18 1.36 -21.21 19.28
C VAL A 18 2.88 -21.21 19.16
N LEU A 19 3.46 -20.04 18.94
CA LEU A 19 4.91 -19.80 18.92
C LEU A 19 5.33 -18.97 20.13
N THR A 20 6.51 -19.26 20.66
CA THR A 20 7.18 -18.42 21.67
C THR A 20 8.38 -17.77 21.01
N MET A 21 8.48 -16.45 21.12
CA MET A 21 9.51 -15.66 20.45
C MET A 21 9.88 -14.44 21.28
N SER A 22 11.08 -13.91 21.07
CA SER A 22 11.50 -12.68 21.76
C SER A 22 10.53 -11.54 21.45
N LYS A 23 10.13 -10.81 22.49
CA LYS A 23 9.22 -9.67 22.37
C LYS A 23 9.76 -8.59 21.42
N GLY A 24 11.09 -8.48 21.26
CA GLY A 24 11.74 -7.49 20.39
C GLY A 24 11.48 -7.68 18.89
N ILE A 25 11.09 -8.88 18.45
CA ILE A 25 10.78 -9.15 17.04
C ILE A 25 9.27 -9.12 16.74
N VAL A 26 8.43 -8.97 17.77
CA VAL A 26 6.98 -8.91 17.60
C VAL A 26 6.60 -7.47 17.24
N LEU A 27 6.03 -7.31 16.05
CA LEU A 27 5.57 -6.03 15.54
C LEU A 27 4.05 -5.88 15.72
N PRO A 28 3.54 -4.67 15.97
CA PRO A 28 2.10 -4.43 16.08
C PRO A 28 1.40 -4.66 14.73
N ALA A 29 0.22 -5.26 14.77
CA ALA A 29 -0.62 -5.47 13.60
C ALA A 29 -1.68 -4.37 13.46
N ASN A 30 -2.00 -4.00 12.23
CA ASN A 30 -3.12 -3.11 11.96
C ASN A 30 -4.45 -3.84 12.23
N PRO A 31 -5.49 -3.14 12.71
CA PRO A 31 -6.82 -3.71 12.86
C PRO A 31 -7.40 -4.10 11.49
N ASN A 32 -8.21 -5.16 11.44
CA ASN A 32 -8.78 -5.73 10.21
C ASN A 32 -9.61 -4.72 9.38
N ILE A 33 -10.09 -3.62 10.00
CA ILE A 33 -10.78 -2.53 9.28
C ILE A 33 -9.85 -1.75 8.33
N LEU A 34 -8.53 -1.86 8.51
CA LEU A 34 -7.51 -1.22 7.67
C LEU A 34 -6.90 -2.20 6.65
N GLU A 35 -7.66 -3.21 6.24
CA GLU A 35 -7.29 -4.08 5.11
C GLU A 35 -7.66 -3.42 3.76
N ASP A 36 -6.89 -3.75 2.71
CA ASP A 36 -7.11 -3.26 1.33
C ASP A 36 -7.15 -1.73 1.18
N ILE A 37 -6.29 -1.04 1.93
CA ILE A 37 -6.22 0.41 1.91
C ILE A 37 -5.50 0.91 0.66
N ASP A 38 -6.08 1.91 0.00
CA ASP A 38 -5.57 2.51 -1.23
C ASP A 38 -4.35 3.40 -1.04
N ASP A 39 -4.16 3.98 0.15
CA ASP A 39 -3.01 4.77 0.55
C ASP A 39 -2.40 4.30 1.88
N LEU A 40 -1.17 3.80 1.82
CA LEU A 40 -0.44 3.23 2.96
C LEU A 40 -0.29 4.21 4.14
N VAL A 41 -0.41 5.52 3.91
CA VAL A 41 -0.37 6.53 4.99
C VAL A 41 -1.56 6.43 5.96
N HIS A 42 -2.63 5.71 5.59
CA HIS A 42 -3.78 5.48 6.47
C HIS A 42 -3.61 4.26 7.39
N LEU A 43 -2.51 3.50 7.26
CA LEU A 43 -2.20 2.44 8.22
C LEU A 43 -1.82 3.04 9.59
N SER A 44 -2.28 2.41 10.67
CA SER A 44 -1.90 2.80 12.03
C SER A 44 -0.45 2.42 12.34
N PHE A 45 0.00 1.29 11.82
CA PHE A 45 1.36 0.79 11.96
C PHE A 45 1.99 0.60 10.58
N LEU A 46 2.99 1.42 10.25
CA LEU A 46 3.70 1.37 8.98
C LEU A 46 5.00 0.57 9.10
N ASN A 47 4.86 -0.70 9.53
CA ASN A 47 5.97 -1.64 9.57
C ASN A 47 6.01 -2.51 8.30
N GLU A 48 7.17 -3.10 8.02
CA GLU A 48 7.40 -3.94 6.83
C GLU A 48 6.33 -5.02 6.61
N PRO A 49 5.93 -5.85 7.61
CA PRO A 49 4.91 -6.86 7.37
C PRO A 49 3.53 -6.26 7.09
N SER A 50 3.20 -5.09 7.66
CA SER A 50 1.93 -4.40 7.36
C SER A 50 1.88 -3.88 5.93
N VAL A 51 2.98 -3.30 5.44
CA VAL A 51 3.09 -2.84 4.06
C VAL A 51 3.00 -4.02 3.10
N LEU A 52 3.77 -5.09 3.36
CA LEU A 52 3.74 -6.31 2.55
C LEU A 52 2.34 -6.92 2.51
N HIS A 53 1.68 -7.05 3.66
CA HIS A 53 0.32 -7.59 3.74
C HIS A 53 -0.68 -6.78 2.89
N ASN A 54 -0.66 -5.44 3.00
CA ASN A 54 -1.54 -4.59 2.20
C ASN A 54 -1.23 -4.71 0.70
N LEU A 55 0.05 -4.74 0.31
CA LEU A 55 0.44 -4.90 -1.10
C LEU A 55 0.01 -6.26 -1.66
N CYS A 56 0.14 -7.35 -0.89
CA CYS A 56 -0.33 -8.67 -1.30
C CYS A 56 -1.84 -8.68 -1.52
N ASN A 57 -2.62 -8.11 -0.60
CA ASN A 57 -4.08 -8.01 -0.74
C ASN A 57 -4.49 -7.16 -1.96
N ARG A 58 -3.66 -6.16 -2.30
CA ARG A 58 -3.88 -5.20 -3.38
C ARG A 58 -3.27 -5.54 -4.72
N TYR A 59 -2.61 -6.69 -4.82
CA TYR A 59 -1.89 -7.06 -6.04
C TYR A 59 -2.82 -7.10 -7.27
N SER A 60 -4.07 -7.52 -7.09
CA SER A 60 -5.09 -7.55 -8.15
C SER A 60 -5.48 -6.14 -8.64
N GLN A 61 -5.42 -5.14 -7.76
CA GLN A 61 -5.70 -3.73 -7.98
C GLN A 61 -4.51 -3.01 -8.63
N LYS A 62 -3.32 -3.64 -8.64
CA LYS A 62 -2.05 -3.26 -9.31
C LYS A 62 -1.37 -1.98 -8.82
N GLN A 63 -2.10 -1.07 -8.19
CA GLN A 63 -1.57 0.23 -7.78
C GLN A 63 -2.04 0.62 -6.37
N THR A 64 -1.09 1.10 -5.58
CA THR A 64 -1.27 1.50 -4.18
C THR A 64 -0.51 2.80 -3.94
N LYS A 65 -1.11 3.76 -3.26
CA LYS A 65 -0.43 5.00 -2.88
C LYS A 65 0.41 4.81 -1.61
N ALA A 66 1.46 5.62 -1.52
CA ALA A 66 2.20 5.90 -0.31
C ALA A 66 2.35 7.42 -0.21
N GLY A 67 1.24 8.09 0.12
CA GLY A 67 1.11 9.54 0.11
C GLY A 67 1.40 10.11 -1.28
N PRO A 68 2.48 10.91 -1.44
CA PRO A 68 2.83 11.52 -2.72
C PRO A 68 3.51 10.55 -3.70
N VAL A 69 3.68 9.27 -3.35
CA VAL A 69 4.27 8.25 -4.22
C VAL A 69 3.21 7.24 -4.66
N LEU A 70 3.29 6.79 -5.92
CA LEU A 70 2.47 5.70 -6.45
C LEU A 70 3.32 4.44 -6.59
N LEU A 71 2.92 3.36 -5.92
CA LEU A 71 3.49 2.03 -6.09
C LEU A 71 2.70 1.29 -7.17
N ALA A 72 3.39 0.79 -8.21
CA ALA A 72 2.81 -0.01 -9.28
C ALA A 72 3.48 -1.38 -9.31
N MET A 73 2.70 -2.45 -9.15
CA MET A 73 3.20 -3.82 -9.13
C MET A 73 3.08 -4.46 -10.52
N ASN A 74 4.15 -5.12 -10.97
CA ASN A 74 4.15 -5.86 -12.23
C ASN A 74 3.19 -7.05 -12.15
N PRO A 75 2.14 -7.13 -12.97
CA PRO A 75 1.17 -8.22 -12.93
C PRO A 75 1.66 -9.51 -13.62
N PHE A 76 2.84 -9.48 -14.26
CA PHE A 76 3.44 -10.58 -15.04
C PHE A 76 2.49 -11.21 -16.09
N LYS A 77 1.53 -10.42 -16.58
CA LYS A 77 0.59 -10.80 -17.63
C LYS A 77 0.21 -9.58 -18.45
N TRP A 78 -0.23 -9.82 -19.68
CA TRP A 78 -0.84 -8.78 -20.50
C TRP A 78 -2.04 -8.20 -19.77
N VAL A 79 -2.02 -6.88 -19.62
CA VAL A 79 -3.13 -6.13 -19.07
C VAL A 79 -3.84 -5.48 -20.24
N GLU A 80 -5.13 -5.78 -20.42
CA GLU A 80 -5.99 -4.94 -21.25
C GLU A 80 -6.08 -3.56 -20.61
N VAL A 81 -5.26 -2.65 -21.11
CA VAL A 81 -5.32 -1.25 -20.71
C VAL A 81 -6.49 -0.65 -21.48
N ARG A 82 -7.63 -0.45 -20.80
CA ARG A 82 -8.82 0.19 -21.39
C ARG A 82 -8.56 1.69 -21.62
N GLY A 83 -7.70 2.00 -22.58
CA GLY A 83 -7.22 3.35 -22.85
C GLY A 83 -8.36 4.33 -23.19
N ASN A 84 -9.37 3.88 -23.93
CA ASN A 84 -10.43 4.78 -24.40
C ASN A 84 -11.49 5.09 -23.32
N GLU A 85 -11.84 4.14 -22.45
CA GLU A 85 -12.82 4.34 -21.38
C GLU A 85 -12.26 5.19 -20.22
N LEU A 86 -10.97 5.02 -19.91
CA LEU A 86 -10.31 5.74 -18.81
C LEU A 86 -10.01 7.21 -19.16
N VAL A 87 -9.68 7.50 -20.42
CA VAL A 87 -9.47 8.88 -20.90
C VAL A 87 -10.79 9.66 -20.94
N ALA A 88 -11.89 9.02 -21.34
CA ALA A 88 -13.23 9.64 -21.32
C ALA A 88 -13.75 9.90 -19.89
N GLY A 89 -13.44 9.02 -18.93
CA GLY A 89 -13.79 9.20 -17.51
C GLY A 89 -12.96 10.26 -16.77
N CYS A 90 -11.86 10.73 -17.37
CA CYS A 90 -10.91 11.65 -16.75
C CYS A 90 -11.50 13.05 -16.45
N GLY A 91 -12.71 13.36 -16.93
CA GLY A 91 -13.44 14.61 -16.68
C GLY A 91 -14.36 14.61 -15.45
N LYS A 92 -14.69 13.45 -14.88
CA LYS A 92 -15.46 13.35 -13.63
C LYS A 92 -14.48 12.91 -12.56
N LYS A 93 -14.45 13.54 -11.36
CA LYS A 93 -13.69 13.01 -10.21
C LYS A 93 -14.30 11.67 -9.83
N PRO A 94 -13.69 10.51 -10.09
CA PRO A 94 -14.26 9.31 -9.57
C PRO A 94 -13.44 8.96 -8.32
N ARG A 95 -14.10 8.34 -7.35
CA ARG A 95 -13.43 7.59 -6.28
C ARG A 95 -12.72 6.38 -6.93
N VAL A 96 -11.79 6.59 -7.85
CA VAL A 96 -11.08 5.51 -8.53
C VAL A 96 -9.89 5.16 -7.68
N SER A 97 -9.71 3.86 -7.52
CA SER A 97 -8.45 3.27 -7.13
C SER A 97 -7.25 3.97 -7.80
N PRO A 98 -6.08 3.98 -7.15
CA PRO A 98 -4.89 4.64 -7.67
C PRO A 98 -4.65 4.26 -9.13
N ASN A 99 -4.49 5.27 -10.00
CA ASN A 99 -4.35 5.08 -11.44
C ASN A 99 -3.27 6.01 -12.01
N ILE A 100 -2.26 5.45 -12.65
CA ILE A 100 -1.14 6.18 -13.28
C ILE A 100 -1.60 7.29 -14.25
N TYR A 101 -2.72 7.11 -14.96
CA TYR A 101 -3.26 8.14 -15.86
C TYR A 101 -3.75 9.38 -15.12
N TYR A 102 -4.36 9.18 -13.94
CA TYR A 102 -4.77 10.30 -13.10
C TYR A 102 -3.56 11.08 -12.60
N TRP A 103 -2.51 10.38 -12.16
CA TRP A 103 -1.26 11.00 -11.71
C TRP A 103 -0.54 11.77 -12.82
N ALA A 104 -0.48 11.20 -14.02
CA ALA A 104 0.10 11.88 -15.18
C ALA A 104 -0.70 13.14 -15.55
N LYS A 105 -2.04 13.07 -15.53
CA LYS A 105 -2.89 14.25 -15.78
C LYS A 105 -2.72 15.31 -14.71
N ASP A 106 -2.73 14.92 -13.45
CA ASP A 106 -2.59 15.84 -12.32
C ASP A 106 -1.25 16.58 -12.40
N ALA A 107 -0.16 15.85 -12.70
CA ALA A 107 1.16 16.43 -12.95
C ALA A 107 1.15 17.43 -14.12
N PHE A 108 0.49 17.09 -15.23
CA PHE A 108 0.39 17.97 -16.39
C PHE A 108 -0.38 19.26 -16.06
N ILE A 109 -1.52 19.17 -15.36
CA ILE A 109 -2.31 20.33 -14.95
C ILE A 109 -1.49 21.22 -14.00
N ALA A 110 -0.81 20.61 -13.03
CA ALA A 110 0.02 21.33 -12.07
C ALA A 110 1.16 22.08 -12.77
N MET A 111 1.82 21.46 -13.76
CA MET A 111 2.83 22.09 -14.61
C MET A 111 2.27 23.31 -15.37
N VAL A 112 1.10 23.17 -16.01
CA VAL A 112 0.46 24.27 -16.75
C VAL A 112 0.07 25.44 -15.84
N ASN A 113 -0.29 25.15 -14.60
CA ASN A 113 -0.66 26.15 -13.60
C ASN A 113 0.54 26.74 -12.82
N GLY A 114 1.76 26.22 -13.04
CA GLY A 114 2.97 26.66 -12.32
C GLY A 114 3.07 26.15 -10.87
N GLU A 115 2.33 25.09 -10.51
CA GLU A 115 2.33 24.46 -9.20
C GLU A 115 3.19 23.19 -9.21
N TYR A 116 4.45 23.26 -8.77
CA TYR A 116 5.35 22.09 -8.81
C TYR A 116 5.34 21.32 -7.48
N LYS A 117 4.74 20.12 -7.44
CA LYS A 117 4.65 19.32 -6.19
C LYS A 117 4.80 17.79 -6.31
N LEU A 118 5.29 17.23 -7.41
CA LEU A 118 5.35 15.76 -7.59
C LEU A 118 6.78 15.23 -7.74
N PHE A 119 7.14 14.29 -6.87
CA PHE A 119 8.33 13.44 -6.99
C PHE A 119 7.90 12.06 -7.50
N PHE A 120 8.34 11.67 -8.70
CA PHE A 120 8.17 10.32 -9.23
C PHE A 120 9.43 9.48 -8.92
N GLY A 121 9.27 8.45 -8.09
CA GLY A 121 10.29 7.40 -7.90
C GLY A 121 9.81 6.11 -8.54
N PHE A 122 10.55 5.60 -9.53
CA PHE A 122 10.37 4.25 -10.03
C PHE A 122 11.34 3.33 -9.28
N LEU A 123 10.84 2.33 -8.57
CA LEU A 123 11.65 1.16 -8.22
C LEU A 123 11.46 0.15 -9.35
N LEU A 124 12.49 -0.04 -10.16
CA LEU A 124 12.61 -1.13 -11.12
C LEU A 124 13.78 -1.97 -10.63
N ASP A 125 13.50 -3.19 -10.19
CA ASP A 125 14.50 -4.26 -10.16
C ASP A 125 14.69 -4.82 -11.58
#